data_AF-A0A4R8PQ44-F1
#
_entry.id   AF-A0A4R8PQ44-F1
#
_cell.length_a   1.000
_cell.length_b   1.000
_cell.length_c   1.000
_cell.angle_alpha   90.00
_cell.angle_beta   90.00
_cell.angle_gamma   90.00
#
_symmetry.space_group_name_H-M   'P 1'
#
loop_
_entity.id
_entity.type
_entity.pdbx_description
1 polymer ?
#
loop_
_entity_poly.entity_id
_entity_poly.type
_entity_poly.pdbx_seq_one_letter_code
_entity_poly.pdbx_strand_id
1 'polypeptide(L)'
;MRTPAPWKAAEAEAADSTRDELDDATSKSGDKTPRFLFRVHDINSLGMTSLTQVSSGHAERSSQPGPKLLSRHFDASQFCNHLLWKAIPKRDDDLVSWTSSLLFAIHFAIYRHTKRPVTNNDENMSNIFILMLDTRDFPKGTFVRDLDAIRYHLKSTFPDKPELEKFYELRRARGYYIGEYLTQGSLSVTGKCRQTSLERLTDSGLFYICPYFSDQSYWGMLNQRVAMIRQTFLSEKGKQMCLRPSEQTQLRRAITIAQACFGDKLALPFTLLLLSFSPAAYFSPGLFQSLASLFSGMF
;
A
#
# COMPACT_ATOMS: atom_id res chain seq x y z
N MET A 1 0.81 55.41 -9.35
CA MET A 1 1.08 54.06 -8.78
C MET A 1 0.05 53.79 -7.69
N ARG A 2 -0.88 52.86 -7.89
CA ARG A 2 -1.85 52.46 -6.85
C ARG A 2 -1.21 51.38 -5.99
N THR A 3 -1.09 51.63 -4.69
CA THR A 3 -0.74 50.61 -3.70
C THR A 3 -1.84 49.54 -3.67
N PRO A 4 -1.49 48.24 -3.54
CA PRO A 4 -2.49 47.18 -3.44
C PRO A 4 -3.34 47.34 -2.17
N ALA A 5 -4.61 46.98 -2.26
CA ALA A 5 -5.52 46.98 -1.11
C ALA A 5 -5.02 46.01 -0.02
N PRO A 6 -5.13 46.38 1.27
CA PRO A 6 -4.49 45.66 2.39
C PRO A 6 -4.91 44.20 2.54
N TRP A 7 -6.06 43.79 2.00
CA TRP A 7 -6.51 42.39 2.01
C TRP A 7 -5.75 41.50 1.02
N LYS A 8 -5.20 42.05 -0.07
CA LYS A 8 -4.37 41.28 -1.01
C LYS A 8 -2.97 40.99 -0.47
N ALA A 9 -2.45 41.85 0.40
CA ALA A 9 -1.20 41.61 1.11
C ALA A 9 -1.39 40.50 2.17
N ALA A 10 -2.52 40.52 2.89
CA ALA A 10 -2.86 39.48 3.87
C ALA A 10 -3.09 38.10 3.23
N GLU A 11 -3.66 38.02 2.02
CA GLU A 11 -3.79 36.76 1.27
C GLU A 11 -2.43 36.23 0.77
N ALA A 12 -1.50 37.12 0.41
CA ALA A 12 -0.15 36.75 0.02
C ALA A 12 0.69 36.28 1.22
N GLU A 13 0.65 37.01 2.35
CA GLU A 13 1.32 36.62 3.61
C GLU A 13 0.74 35.31 4.19
N ALA A 14 -0.57 35.11 4.13
CA ALA A 14 -1.19 33.86 4.60
C ALA A 14 -0.88 32.66 3.67
N ALA A 15 -0.68 32.91 2.37
CA ALA A 15 -0.26 31.89 1.41
C ALA A 15 1.24 31.56 1.52
N ASP A 16 2.06 32.53 1.89
CA ASP A 16 3.50 32.38 2.14
C ASP A 16 3.75 31.66 3.48
N SER A 17 3.01 32.04 4.55
CA SER A 17 3.12 31.39 5.86
C SER A 17 2.63 29.93 5.85
N THR A 18 1.59 29.61 5.06
CA THR A 18 1.17 28.20 4.89
C THR A 18 2.11 27.38 4.00
N ARG A 19 2.90 28.02 3.13
CA ARG A 19 3.99 27.36 2.39
C ARG A 19 5.16 27.05 3.32
N ASP A 20 5.60 28.03 4.09
CA ASP A 20 6.72 27.88 5.03
C ASP A 20 6.41 26.88 6.16
N GLU A 21 5.17 26.82 6.68
CA GLU A 21 4.79 25.80 7.67
C GLU A 21 4.70 24.37 7.10
N LEU A 22 4.33 24.23 5.82
CA LEU A 22 4.28 22.92 5.15
C LEU A 22 5.68 22.44 4.75
N ASP A 23 6.54 23.36 4.32
CA ASP A 23 7.96 23.11 4.00
C ASP A 23 8.80 22.89 5.27
N ASP A 24 8.48 23.55 6.40
CA ASP A 24 9.13 23.29 7.70
C ASP A 24 8.66 21.96 8.32
N ALA A 25 7.37 21.60 8.19
CA ALA A 25 6.85 20.32 8.64
C ALA A 25 7.32 19.13 7.78
N THR A 26 7.64 19.35 6.50
CA THR A 26 8.20 18.32 5.61
C THR A 26 9.73 18.29 5.61
N SER A 27 10.42 19.39 5.92
CA SER A 27 11.90 19.42 5.99
C SER A 27 12.47 18.90 7.32
N LYS A 28 11.77 19.07 8.45
CA LYS A 28 12.19 18.53 9.76
C LYS A 28 11.88 17.05 9.98
N SER A 29 11.08 16.46 9.10
CA SER A 29 10.65 15.06 9.13
C SER A 29 11.04 14.44 7.80
N GLY A 30 12.26 13.90 7.69
CA GLY A 30 12.73 13.22 6.48
C GLY A 30 11.65 12.30 5.89
N ASP A 31 11.61 12.21 4.55
CA ASP A 31 10.60 11.46 3.78
C ASP A 31 10.25 10.13 4.46
N LYS A 32 9.05 10.07 5.04
CA LYS A 32 8.55 8.92 5.82
C LYS A 32 7.99 7.81 4.93
N THR A 33 8.17 7.92 3.60
CA THR A 33 7.71 6.90 2.66
C THR A 33 8.44 5.58 2.92
N PRO A 34 7.71 4.48 3.20
CA PRO A 34 8.30 3.16 3.36
C PRO A 34 9.06 2.77 2.11
N ARG A 35 10.18 2.07 2.29
CA ARG A 35 11.02 1.63 1.17
C ARG A 35 10.24 0.80 0.14
N PHE A 36 9.28 -0.01 0.57
CA PHE A 36 8.50 -0.85 -0.33
C PHE A 36 7.02 -0.52 -0.25
N LEU A 37 6.41 -0.42 -1.43
CA LEU A 37 4.98 -0.32 -1.60
C LEU A 37 4.49 -1.42 -2.54
N PHE A 38 3.24 -1.83 -2.31
CA PHE A 38 2.57 -2.89 -3.03
C PHE A 38 1.29 -2.37 -3.68
N ARG A 39 0.95 -2.91 -4.85
CA ARG A 39 -0.33 -2.71 -5.50
C ARG A 39 -0.89 -4.03 -5.96
N VAL A 40 -2.13 -4.31 -5.58
CA VAL A 40 -2.88 -5.47 -6.06
C VAL A 40 -3.70 -5.03 -7.26
N HIS A 41 -3.61 -5.78 -8.36
CA HIS A 41 -4.42 -5.49 -9.54
C HIS A 41 -4.91 -6.74 -10.27
N ASP A 42 -5.96 -6.55 -11.06
CA ASP A 42 -6.48 -7.51 -12.03
C ASP A 42 -7.28 -6.78 -13.13
N ILE A 43 -7.99 -7.51 -13.98
CA ILE A 43 -8.81 -6.96 -15.07
C ILE A 43 -9.95 -6.01 -14.62
N ASN A 44 -10.40 -6.12 -13.38
CA ASN A 44 -11.43 -5.26 -12.78
C ASN A 44 -10.83 -4.05 -12.03
N SER A 45 -9.51 -3.93 -11.97
CA SER A 45 -8.86 -2.72 -11.43
C SER A 45 -9.10 -1.54 -12.35
N LEU A 46 -9.23 -0.35 -11.75
CA LEU A 46 -9.35 0.89 -12.51
C LEU A 46 -7.99 1.42 -12.93
N GLY A 47 -7.98 2.07 -14.09
CA GLY A 47 -6.77 2.54 -14.75
C GLY A 47 -5.89 1.38 -15.20
N MET A 48 -4.65 1.72 -15.55
CA MET A 48 -3.68 0.75 -16.03
C MET A 48 -2.72 0.35 -14.92
N THR A 49 -2.34 -0.91 -14.86
CA THR A 49 -1.23 -1.38 -14.01
C THR A 49 -0.45 -2.45 -14.75
N SER A 50 0.82 -2.15 -15.04
CA SER A 50 1.75 -3.01 -15.74
C SER A 50 3.17 -2.86 -15.19
N LEU A 51 4.12 -3.60 -15.76
CA LEU A 51 5.55 -3.50 -15.42
C LEU A 51 6.23 -2.23 -15.97
N THR A 52 5.55 -1.45 -16.81
CA THR A 52 6.10 -0.21 -17.39
C THR A 52 5.41 1.04 -16.88
N GLN A 53 4.12 0.94 -16.54
CA GLN A 53 3.29 2.07 -16.16
C GLN A 53 2.15 1.68 -15.21
N VAL A 54 1.85 2.57 -14.27
CA VAL A 54 0.65 2.54 -13.44
C VAL A 54 -0.07 3.87 -13.57
N SER A 55 -1.34 3.85 -13.94
CA SER A 55 -2.14 5.04 -14.19
C SER A 55 -3.48 5.00 -13.46
N SER A 56 -3.94 6.18 -13.02
CA SER A 56 -5.30 6.41 -12.57
C SER A 56 -6.31 6.18 -13.69
N GLY A 57 -7.60 6.03 -13.34
CA GLY A 57 -8.66 5.90 -14.34
C GLY A 57 -8.80 7.16 -15.20
N HIS A 58 -8.57 8.33 -14.60
CA HIS A 58 -8.57 9.62 -15.29
C HIS A 58 -7.43 9.74 -16.31
N ALA A 59 -6.18 9.43 -15.90
CA ALA A 59 -5.00 9.61 -16.76
C ALA A 59 -4.91 8.60 -17.91
N GLU A 60 -5.64 7.49 -17.86
CA GLU A 60 -5.79 6.58 -18.99
C GLU A 60 -6.66 7.19 -20.11
N ARG A 61 -7.58 8.10 -19.77
CA ARG A 61 -8.60 8.64 -20.68
C ARG A 61 -8.33 10.08 -21.08
N SER A 62 -7.62 10.82 -20.24
CA SER A 62 -7.34 12.23 -20.41
C SER A 62 -5.85 12.49 -20.44
N SER A 63 -5.39 13.32 -21.38
CA SER A 63 -4.03 13.84 -21.40
C SER A 63 -3.83 15.03 -20.44
N GLN A 64 -4.92 15.56 -19.87
CA GLN A 64 -4.86 16.68 -18.93
C GLN A 64 -4.71 16.18 -17.50
N PRO A 65 -3.68 16.64 -16.75
CA PRO A 65 -3.52 16.25 -15.35
C PRO A 65 -4.68 16.76 -14.50
N GLY A 66 -5.12 15.97 -13.53
CA GLY A 66 -6.07 16.42 -12.53
C GLY A 66 -5.47 17.47 -11.58
N PRO A 67 -6.29 18.11 -10.73
CA PRO A 67 -5.79 18.97 -9.67
C PRO A 67 -4.85 18.18 -8.74
N LYS A 68 -3.80 18.83 -8.23
CA LYS A 68 -2.88 18.22 -7.28
C LYS A 68 -3.61 17.89 -5.98
N LEU A 69 -3.39 16.70 -5.42
CA LEU A 69 -4.02 16.17 -4.21
C LEU A 69 -3.91 17.17 -3.05
N LEU A 70 -2.71 17.69 -2.82
CA LEU A 70 -2.43 18.66 -1.75
C LEU A 70 -2.62 20.10 -2.23
N SER A 71 -3.72 20.38 -2.92
CA SER A 71 -4.09 21.74 -3.34
C SER A 71 -5.49 22.12 -2.89
N ARG A 72 -5.73 23.42 -2.72
CA ARG A 72 -7.05 23.97 -2.37
C ARG A 72 -8.11 23.72 -3.45
N HIS A 73 -7.69 23.40 -4.68
CA HIS A 73 -8.58 23.11 -5.80
C HIS A 73 -8.90 21.62 -5.94
N PHE A 74 -8.34 20.76 -5.08
CA PHE A 74 -8.68 19.34 -5.07
C PHE A 74 -10.06 19.13 -4.48
N ASP A 75 -10.91 18.38 -5.19
CA ASP A 75 -12.25 18.05 -4.72
C ASP A 75 -12.17 17.00 -3.59
N ALA A 76 -12.37 17.40 -2.34
CA ALA A 76 -12.38 16.46 -1.23
C ALA A 76 -13.53 15.45 -1.27
N SER A 77 -14.60 15.70 -2.05
CA SER A 77 -15.60 14.66 -2.29
C SER A 77 -15.00 13.53 -3.13
N GLN A 78 -14.24 13.83 -4.18
CA GLN A 78 -13.49 12.84 -4.96
C GLN A 78 -12.46 12.12 -4.09
N PHE A 79 -11.71 12.86 -3.27
CA PHE A 79 -10.79 12.27 -2.30
C PHE A 79 -11.47 11.25 -1.37
N CYS A 80 -12.57 11.66 -0.74
CA CYS A 80 -13.33 10.84 0.19
C CYS A 80 -13.92 9.61 -0.53
N ASN A 81 -14.42 9.80 -1.75
CA ASN A 81 -14.95 8.70 -2.56
C ASN A 81 -13.88 7.69 -2.96
N HIS A 82 -12.68 8.16 -3.35
CA HIS A 82 -11.52 7.32 -3.62
C HIS A 82 -11.18 6.48 -2.40
N LEU A 83 -11.00 7.11 -1.23
CA LEU A 83 -10.63 6.40 0.00
C LEU A 83 -11.68 5.39 0.49
N LEU A 84 -12.97 5.70 0.28
CA LEU A 84 -14.09 4.86 0.69
C LEU A 84 -14.48 3.81 -0.38
N TRP A 85 -13.74 3.75 -1.49
CA TRP A 85 -14.01 2.87 -2.63
C TRP A 85 -15.46 2.99 -3.15
N LYS A 86 -16.02 4.21 -3.09
CA LYS A 86 -17.41 4.49 -3.47
C LYS A 86 -17.60 4.42 -4.99
N ALA A 87 -18.76 3.93 -5.42
CA ALA A 87 -19.14 3.84 -6.84
C ALA A 87 -19.79 5.14 -7.34
N ILE A 88 -19.01 6.15 -7.67
CA ILE A 88 -19.42 7.39 -8.37
C ILE A 88 -18.42 7.56 -9.52
N PRO A 89 -18.79 8.01 -10.75
CA PRO A 89 -18.20 7.48 -11.97
C PRO A 89 -16.69 7.42 -11.82
N LYS A 90 -16.18 6.18 -11.74
CA LYS A 90 -14.79 5.78 -11.48
C LYS A 90 -13.78 6.37 -12.50
N ARG A 91 -14.27 7.22 -13.40
CA ARG A 91 -13.68 7.74 -14.63
C ARG A 91 -12.90 9.03 -14.40
N ASP A 92 -13.22 9.78 -13.36
CA ASP A 92 -12.55 11.05 -13.01
C ASP A 92 -11.63 10.92 -11.80
N ASP A 93 -11.45 9.69 -11.28
CA ASP A 93 -10.55 9.40 -10.19
C ASP A 93 -9.09 9.44 -10.69
N ASP A 94 -8.39 10.51 -10.31
CA ASP A 94 -6.99 10.71 -10.66
C ASP A 94 -6.01 10.12 -9.64
N LEU A 95 -6.50 9.34 -8.67
CA LEU A 95 -5.68 8.74 -7.61
C LEU A 95 -5.44 7.24 -7.86
N VAL A 96 -4.30 6.76 -7.38
CA VAL A 96 -3.90 5.36 -7.43
C VAL A 96 -3.43 4.93 -6.03
N SER A 97 -4.13 3.96 -5.44
CA SER A 97 -3.76 3.38 -4.16
C SER A 97 -2.57 2.41 -4.26
N TRP A 98 -1.70 2.54 -3.27
CA TRP A 98 -0.60 1.67 -2.90
C TRP A 98 -0.72 1.31 -1.42
N THR A 99 -0.15 0.20 -0.98
CA THR A 99 -0.06 -0.17 0.44
C THR A 99 1.38 -0.45 0.84
N SER A 100 1.77 -0.05 2.05
CA SER A 100 3.05 -0.47 2.65
C SER A 100 2.95 -1.80 3.42
N SER A 101 1.77 -2.42 3.47
CA SER A 101 1.52 -3.65 4.22
C SER A 101 1.41 -4.84 3.27
N LEU A 102 2.46 -5.65 3.16
CA LEU A 102 2.42 -6.90 2.39
C LEU A 102 1.30 -7.83 2.89
N LEU A 103 1.06 -7.86 4.21
CA LEU A 103 -0.05 -8.61 4.82
C LEU A 103 -1.40 -8.18 4.22
N PHE A 104 -1.64 -6.88 4.14
CA PHE A 104 -2.85 -6.35 3.52
C PHE A 104 -2.88 -6.65 2.02
N ALA A 105 -1.78 -6.47 1.29
CA ALA A 105 -1.73 -6.75 -0.15
C ALA A 105 -2.08 -8.21 -0.48
N ILE A 106 -1.51 -9.17 0.25
CA ILE A 106 -1.81 -10.59 0.07
C ILE A 106 -3.26 -10.89 0.41
N HIS A 107 -3.76 -10.43 1.56
CA HIS A 107 -5.16 -10.68 1.93
C HIS A 107 -6.13 -9.96 1.01
N PHE A 108 -5.77 -8.79 0.47
CA PHE A 108 -6.56 -8.09 -0.51
C PHE A 108 -6.62 -8.86 -1.83
N ALA A 109 -5.51 -9.43 -2.30
CA ALA A 109 -5.51 -10.32 -3.46
C ALA A 109 -6.48 -11.52 -3.27
N ILE A 110 -6.43 -12.17 -2.11
CA ILE A 110 -7.36 -13.26 -1.75
C ILE A 110 -8.81 -12.77 -1.69
N TYR A 111 -9.06 -11.61 -1.05
CA TYR A 111 -10.38 -11.02 -1.00
C TYR A 111 -10.93 -10.74 -2.41
N ARG A 112 -10.11 -10.20 -3.31
CA ARG A 112 -10.51 -9.92 -4.70
C ARG A 112 -10.90 -11.18 -5.46
N HIS A 113 -10.21 -12.30 -5.20
CA HIS A 113 -10.58 -13.61 -5.75
C HIS A 113 -12.04 -13.95 -5.41
N THR A 114 -12.47 -13.72 -4.17
CA THR A 114 -13.87 -13.98 -3.75
C THR A 114 -14.93 -13.05 -4.33
N LYS A 115 -14.52 -11.91 -4.91
CA LYS A 115 -15.43 -10.88 -5.44
C LYS A 115 -15.56 -10.91 -6.96
N ARG A 116 -14.87 -11.83 -7.63
CA ARG A 116 -14.98 -12.00 -9.07
C ARG A 116 -16.29 -12.71 -9.42
N PRO A 117 -16.98 -12.30 -10.49
CA PRO A 117 -18.11 -13.05 -11.01
C PRO A 117 -17.66 -14.46 -11.42
N VAL A 118 -18.37 -15.49 -10.98
CA VAL A 118 -18.15 -16.93 -11.28
C VAL A 118 -18.54 -17.26 -12.74
N THR A 119 -18.22 -16.37 -13.68
CA THR A 119 -18.74 -16.43 -15.06
C THR A 119 -17.85 -17.21 -16.00
N ASN A 120 -16.63 -17.50 -15.60
CA ASN A 120 -15.73 -18.45 -16.24
C ASN A 120 -15.26 -19.40 -15.15
N ASN A 121 -14.86 -20.63 -15.48
CA ASN A 121 -14.19 -21.58 -14.58
C ASN A 121 -12.82 -21.06 -14.04
N ASP A 122 -12.68 -19.75 -13.83
CA ASP A 122 -11.52 -19.05 -13.32
C ASP A 122 -11.56 -19.09 -11.78
N GLU A 123 -11.61 -20.31 -11.23
CA GLU A 123 -11.20 -20.60 -9.84
C GLU A 123 -9.69 -20.28 -9.63
N ASN A 124 -8.99 -19.93 -10.70
CA ASN A 124 -7.57 -19.68 -10.67
C ASN A 124 -7.22 -18.28 -10.14
N MET A 125 -6.27 -18.25 -9.22
CA MET A 125 -5.64 -17.05 -8.67
C MET A 125 -4.58 -16.43 -9.61
N SER A 126 -4.38 -16.99 -10.80
CA SER A 126 -3.36 -16.61 -11.79
C SER A 126 -3.52 -15.18 -12.31
N ASN A 127 -4.77 -14.71 -12.38
CA ASN A 127 -5.13 -13.40 -12.92
C ASN A 127 -5.16 -12.28 -11.88
N ILE A 128 -4.70 -12.51 -10.64
CA ILE A 128 -4.56 -11.49 -9.59
C ILE A 128 -3.09 -11.28 -9.33
N PHE A 129 -2.62 -10.05 -9.48
CA PHE A 129 -1.20 -9.74 -9.38
C PHE A 129 -0.90 -8.83 -8.19
N ILE A 130 0.24 -9.06 -7.55
CA ILE A 130 0.84 -8.16 -6.57
C ILE A 130 2.09 -7.57 -7.18
N LEU A 131 2.06 -6.26 -7.44
CA LEU A 131 3.19 -5.46 -7.89
C LEU A 131 3.90 -4.86 -6.67
N MET A 132 5.22 -4.93 -6.65
CA MET A 132 6.10 -4.40 -5.61
C MET A 132 7.10 -3.43 -6.25
N LEU A 133 7.35 -2.29 -5.61
CA LEU A 133 8.36 -1.31 -6.02
C LEU A 133 9.24 -0.86 -4.84
N ASP A 134 10.45 -0.38 -5.14
CA ASP A 134 11.33 0.31 -4.19
C ASP A 134 11.14 1.83 -4.37
N THR A 135 10.63 2.51 -3.34
CA THR A 135 10.25 3.93 -3.40
C THR A 135 11.45 4.86 -3.58
N ARG A 136 12.67 4.38 -3.31
CA ARG A 136 13.91 5.16 -3.51
C ARG A 136 14.24 5.37 -4.99
N ASP A 137 13.63 4.59 -5.89
CA ASP A 137 13.77 4.74 -7.34
C ASP A 137 12.88 5.86 -7.92
N PHE A 138 12.18 6.61 -7.05
CA PHE A 138 11.24 7.66 -7.40
C PHE A 138 11.58 9.00 -6.72
N PRO A 139 11.23 10.14 -7.33
CA PRO A 139 11.39 11.44 -6.69
C PRO A 139 10.63 11.51 -5.34
N LYS A 140 11.20 12.24 -4.38
CA LYS A 140 10.53 12.54 -3.11
C LYS A 140 9.17 13.21 -3.37
N GLY A 141 8.17 12.86 -2.56
CA GLY A 141 6.80 13.37 -2.72
C GLY A 141 5.98 12.68 -3.80
N THR A 142 6.52 11.67 -4.50
CA THR A 142 5.73 10.84 -5.45
C THR A 142 4.58 10.13 -4.74
N PHE A 143 4.84 9.59 -3.54
CA PHE A 143 3.88 8.83 -2.76
C PHE A 143 3.42 9.66 -1.57
N VAL A 144 2.13 9.97 -1.52
CA VAL A 144 1.52 10.73 -0.42
C VAL A 144 0.80 9.77 0.50
N ARG A 145 1.13 9.77 1.79
CA ARG A 145 0.41 8.97 2.78
C ARG A 145 -1.03 9.48 2.91
N ASP A 146 -1.98 8.55 2.87
CA ASP A 146 -3.41 8.83 3.03
C ASP A 146 -3.74 9.66 4.29
N LEU A 147 -3.17 9.32 5.45
CA LEU A 147 -3.45 9.99 6.72
C LEU A 147 -2.94 11.43 6.73
N ASP A 148 -1.83 11.69 6.04
CA ASP A 148 -1.29 13.04 5.92
C ASP A 148 -2.14 13.87 4.95
N ALA A 149 -2.61 13.28 3.84
CA ALA A 149 -3.57 13.91 2.94
C ALA A 149 -4.94 14.18 3.62
N ILE A 150 -5.46 13.23 4.40
CA ILE A 150 -6.70 13.41 5.18
C ILE A 150 -6.53 14.57 6.17
N ARG A 151 -5.43 14.59 6.93
CA ARG A 151 -5.14 15.67 7.87
C ARG A 151 -5.05 17.02 7.17
N TYR A 152 -4.41 17.08 6.01
CA TYR A 152 -4.33 18.29 5.20
C TYR A 152 -5.72 18.80 4.82
N HIS A 153 -6.59 17.94 4.27
CA HIS A 153 -7.94 18.35 3.84
C HIS A 153 -8.87 18.73 4.99
N LEU A 154 -8.78 18.05 6.15
CA LEU A 154 -9.53 18.40 7.36
C LEU A 154 -9.13 19.78 7.91
N LYS A 155 -7.85 20.17 7.80
CA LYS A 155 -7.37 21.47 8.29
C LYS A 155 -7.57 22.63 7.33
N SER A 156 -7.40 22.38 6.03
CA SER A 156 -7.04 23.45 5.08
C SER A 156 -8.12 23.80 4.07
N THR A 157 -9.10 22.92 3.85
CA THR A 157 -9.96 23.05 2.66
C THR A 157 -11.43 22.69 2.93
N PHE A 158 -11.73 21.80 3.90
CA PHE A 158 -13.10 21.35 4.14
C PHE A 158 -13.35 21.02 5.62
N PRO A 159 -13.60 22.01 6.49
CA PRO A 159 -13.77 21.77 7.92
C PRO A 159 -14.98 20.87 8.25
N ASP A 160 -15.98 20.74 7.37
CA ASP A 160 -17.21 19.98 7.63
C ASP A 160 -17.35 18.75 6.71
N LYS A 161 -16.61 17.67 7.01
CA LYS A 161 -16.70 16.37 6.31
C LYS A 161 -16.74 15.21 7.33
N PRO A 162 -17.90 14.95 7.97
CA PRO A 162 -18.00 13.96 9.04
C PRO A 162 -17.63 12.54 8.59
N GLU A 163 -17.81 12.20 7.31
CA GLU A 163 -17.39 10.91 6.77
C GLU A 163 -15.87 10.76 6.72
N LEU A 164 -15.15 11.82 6.35
CA LEU A 164 -13.69 11.82 6.26
C LEU A 164 -13.06 11.77 7.66
N GLU A 165 -13.64 12.51 8.62
CA GLU A 165 -13.23 12.46 10.02
C GLU A 165 -13.48 11.06 10.63
N LYS A 166 -14.68 10.50 10.43
CA LYS A 166 -15.00 9.13 10.86
C LYS A 166 -14.03 8.12 10.25
N PHE A 167 -13.68 8.29 8.98
CA PHE A 167 -12.74 7.40 8.29
C PHE A 167 -11.31 7.54 8.83
N TYR A 168 -10.86 8.76 9.10
CA TYR A 168 -9.57 9.04 9.73
C TYR A 168 -9.47 8.33 11.09
N GLU A 169 -10.51 8.43 11.92
CA GLU A 169 -10.55 7.78 13.24
C GLU A 169 -10.59 6.25 13.15
N LEU A 170 -11.30 5.68 12.16
CA LEU A 170 -11.25 4.23 11.91
C LEU A 170 -9.82 3.76 11.59
N ARG A 171 -9.08 4.50 10.76
CA ARG A 171 -7.71 4.17 10.39
C ARG A 171 -6.75 4.39 11.56
N ARG A 172 -6.85 5.52 12.26
CA ARG A 172 -5.92 5.91 13.33
C ARG A 172 -6.12 5.12 14.63
N ALA A 173 -7.35 4.94 15.08
CA ALA A 173 -7.62 4.47 16.44
C ALA A 173 -8.05 2.98 16.53
N ARG A 174 -8.55 2.39 15.45
CA ARG A 174 -9.18 1.05 15.49
C ARG A 174 -8.37 -0.07 14.83
N GLY A 175 -7.10 0.16 14.51
CA GLY A 175 -6.21 -0.86 13.94
C GLY A 175 -6.52 -1.26 12.49
N TYR A 176 -7.48 -0.59 11.83
CA TYR A 176 -7.87 -0.82 10.44
C TYR A 176 -6.97 -0.10 9.43
N TYR A 177 -5.85 0.49 9.87
CA TYR A 177 -4.94 1.16 8.96
C TYR A 177 -4.31 0.17 7.98
N ILE A 178 -4.51 0.38 6.69
CA ILE A 178 -4.00 -0.52 5.65
C ILE A 178 -2.62 -0.09 5.13
N GLY A 179 -2.04 1.00 5.64
CA GLY A 179 -0.76 1.50 5.14
C GLY A 179 -0.89 2.18 3.78
N GLU A 180 -1.96 2.92 3.50
CA GLU A 180 -2.22 3.44 2.16
C GLU A 180 -1.33 4.63 1.79
N TYR A 181 -0.82 4.60 0.56
CA TYR A 181 -0.11 5.70 -0.09
C TYR A 181 -0.75 5.95 -1.46
N LEU A 182 -0.72 7.20 -1.90
CA LEU A 182 -1.43 7.66 -3.08
C LEU A 182 -0.43 8.25 -4.07
N THR A 183 -0.57 7.88 -5.33
CA THR A 183 0.02 8.60 -6.46
C THR A 183 -1.08 9.22 -7.30
N GLN A 184 -0.74 10.22 -8.12
CA GLN A 184 -1.68 10.85 -9.05
C GLN A 184 -1.30 10.61 -10.50
N GLY A 185 -2.31 10.56 -11.36
CA GLY A 185 -2.12 10.48 -12.80
C GLY A 185 -1.41 9.20 -13.23
N SER A 186 -0.35 9.36 -14.03
CA SER A 186 0.46 8.26 -14.57
C SER A 186 1.85 8.24 -13.95
N LEU A 187 2.25 7.07 -13.46
CA LEU A 187 3.57 6.77 -12.91
C LEU A 187 4.29 5.78 -13.81
N SER A 188 5.44 6.18 -14.36
CA SER A 188 6.34 5.23 -15.03
C SER A 188 7.05 4.35 -13.99
N VAL A 189 6.86 3.04 -14.10
CA VAL A 189 7.46 2.03 -13.22
C VAL A 189 8.44 1.11 -13.98
N THR A 190 8.78 1.47 -15.22
CA THR A 190 9.68 0.70 -16.09
C THR A 190 11.00 0.41 -15.39
N GLY A 191 11.30 -0.87 -15.17
CA GLY A 191 12.52 -1.32 -14.49
C GLY A 191 12.59 -1.04 -12.98
N LYS A 192 11.53 -0.47 -12.40
CA LYS A 192 11.44 -0.05 -10.98
C LYS A 192 10.48 -0.90 -10.16
N CYS A 193 9.83 -1.88 -10.78
CA CYS A 193 8.91 -2.78 -10.12
C CYS A 193 9.11 -4.24 -10.54
N ARG A 194 8.53 -5.13 -9.74
CA ARG A 194 8.36 -6.56 -10.03
C ARG A 194 6.94 -6.95 -9.67
N GLN A 195 6.40 -7.96 -10.33
CA GLN A 195 5.07 -8.47 -10.02
C GLN A 195 5.07 -10.00 -9.98
N THR A 196 4.14 -10.55 -9.22
CA THR A 196 3.85 -11.99 -9.19
C THR A 196 2.33 -12.21 -9.19
N SER A 197 1.86 -13.36 -9.66
CA SER A 197 0.46 -13.76 -9.49
C SER A 197 0.23 -14.30 -8.07
N LEU A 198 -1.02 -14.23 -7.62
CA LEU A 198 -1.44 -14.84 -6.36
C LEU A 198 -1.27 -16.37 -6.42
N GLU A 199 -1.58 -17.00 -7.56
CA GLU A 199 -1.31 -18.42 -7.82
C GLU A 199 0.17 -18.77 -7.60
N ARG A 200 1.10 -18.00 -8.19
CA ARG A 200 2.53 -18.28 -8.04
C ARG A 200 3.00 -18.14 -6.60
N LEU A 201 2.44 -17.20 -5.84
CA LEU A 201 2.68 -17.08 -4.40
C LEU A 201 2.16 -18.31 -3.64
N THR A 202 0.95 -18.78 -3.92
CA THR A 202 0.36 -19.95 -3.27
C THR A 202 1.12 -21.22 -3.60
N ASP A 203 1.44 -21.45 -4.87
CA ASP A 203 2.15 -22.64 -5.36
C ASP A 203 3.59 -22.71 -4.83
N SER A 204 4.21 -21.54 -4.62
CA SER A 204 5.54 -21.46 -4.00
C SER A 204 5.52 -21.76 -2.49
N GLY A 205 4.34 -21.85 -1.87
CA GLY A 205 4.15 -22.26 -0.48
C GLY A 205 3.70 -21.17 0.48
N LEU A 206 3.07 -20.08 0.01
CA LEU A 206 2.52 -19.02 0.89
C LEU A 206 1.64 -19.59 2.01
N PHE A 207 0.70 -20.49 1.67
CA PHE A 207 -0.20 -21.08 2.66
C PHE A 207 0.50 -22.03 3.63
N TYR A 208 1.65 -22.58 3.24
CA TYR A 208 2.45 -23.41 4.14
C TYR A 208 3.15 -22.56 5.21
N ILE A 209 3.74 -21.42 4.83
CA ILE A 209 4.41 -20.52 5.80
C ILE A 209 3.42 -19.64 6.57
N CYS A 210 2.26 -19.36 6.00
CA CYS A 210 1.25 -18.45 6.52
C CYS A 210 -0.15 -19.08 6.41
N PRO A 211 -0.46 -20.14 7.20
CA PRO A 211 -1.68 -20.94 7.05
C PRO A 211 -2.97 -20.17 7.31
N TYR A 212 -2.92 -19.06 8.04
CA TYR A 212 -4.10 -18.20 8.21
C TYR A 212 -4.59 -17.57 6.89
N PHE A 213 -3.80 -17.57 5.81
CA PHE A 213 -4.27 -17.16 4.48
C PHE A 213 -5.07 -18.26 3.76
N SER A 214 -4.92 -19.54 4.11
CA SER A 214 -5.66 -20.64 3.44
C SER A 214 -7.08 -20.84 4.00
N ASP A 215 -7.42 -20.15 5.08
CA ASP A 215 -8.73 -20.27 5.71
C ASP A 215 -9.80 -19.48 4.95
N GLN A 216 -10.52 -20.18 4.09
CA GLN A 216 -11.52 -19.62 3.18
C GLN A 216 -12.67 -18.90 3.91
N SER A 217 -12.95 -19.26 5.16
CA SER A 217 -14.01 -18.60 5.96
C SER A 217 -13.74 -17.11 6.16
N TYR A 218 -12.49 -16.68 6.07
CA TYR A 218 -12.07 -15.28 6.22
C TYR A 218 -11.75 -14.56 4.92
N TRP A 219 -11.80 -15.23 3.77
CA TRP A 219 -11.43 -14.60 2.50
C TRP A 219 -12.33 -13.41 2.14
N GLY A 220 -13.62 -13.46 2.51
CA GLY A 220 -14.55 -12.35 2.33
C GLY A 220 -14.39 -11.17 3.29
N MET A 221 -13.50 -11.26 4.29
CA MET A 221 -13.37 -10.28 5.39
C MET A 221 -12.07 -9.48 5.26
N LEU A 222 -12.04 -8.42 4.44
CA LEU A 222 -10.81 -7.69 4.15
C LEU A 222 -10.15 -7.06 5.40
N ASN A 223 -10.74 -5.99 5.94
CA ASN A 223 -10.12 -5.22 7.03
C ASN A 223 -10.12 -5.99 8.36
N GLN A 224 -11.18 -6.77 8.62
CA GLN A 224 -11.34 -7.54 9.85
C GLN A 224 -10.28 -8.65 9.96
N ARG A 225 -10.06 -9.44 8.90
CA ARG A 225 -9.06 -10.52 8.95
C ARG A 225 -7.65 -9.98 9.12
N VAL A 226 -7.29 -8.90 8.44
CA VAL A 226 -5.99 -8.25 8.60
C VAL A 226 -5.81 -7.73 10.03
N ALA A 227 -6.84 -7.14 10.64
CA ALA A 227 -6.81 -6.70 12.03
C ALA A 227 -6.63 -7.89 13.00
N MET A 228 -7.36 -9.00 12.78
CA MET A 228 -7.22 -10.22 13.58
C MET A 228 -5.80 -10.78 13.52
N ILE A 229 -5.21 -10.90 12.33
CA ILE A 229 -3.83 -11.39 12.17
C ILE A 229 -2.83 -10.47 12.88
N ARG A 230 -2.99 -9.14 12.78
CA ARG A 230 -2.11 -8.22 13.51
C ARG A 230 -2.25 -8.35 15.03
N GLN A 231 -3.46 -8.58 15.53
CA GLN A 231 -3.68 -8.80 16.96
C GLN A 231 -3.02 -10.10 17.43
N THR A 232 -2.96 -11.16 16.61
CA THR A 232 -2.24 -12.38 17.00
C THR A 232 -0.76 -12.12 17.20
N PHE A 233 -0.13 -11.27 16.37
CA PHE A 233 1.29 -10.91 16.52
C PHE A 233 1.61 -10.21 17.85
N LEU A 234 0.62 -9.56 18.45
CA LEU A 234 0.76 -8.82 19.71
C LEU A 234 0.34 -9.63 20.94
N SER A 235 -0.16 -10.86 20.77
CA SER A 235 -0.73 -11.66 21.86
C SER A 235 0.08 -12.94 22.14
N GLU A 236 0.18 -13.31 23.41
CA GLU A 236 0.76 -14.60 23.86
C GLU A 236 0.05 -15.81 23.22
N LYS A 237 -1.26 -15.72 22.94
CA LYS A 237 -2.03 -16.77 22.24
C LYS A 237 -1.64 -16.91 20.76
N GLY A 238 -1.15 -15.85 20.12
CA GLY A 238 -0.58 -15.91 18.77
C GLY A 238 0.59 -16.89 18.68
N LYS A 239 1.21 -17.23 19.83
CA LYS A 239 2.26 -18.22 19.89
C LYS A 239 1.78 -19.65 19.59
N GLN A 240 0.52 -19.97 19.91
CA GLN A 240 -0.05 -21.30 19.73
C GLN A 240 -0.68 -21.54 18.35
N MET A 241 -1.03 -20.49 17.61
CA MET A 241 -1.52 -20.63 16.22
C MET A 241 -0.41 -20.99 15.20
N CYS A 242 0.81 -21.18 15.68
CA CYS A 242 1.99 -21.46 14.88
C CYS A 242 2.44 -22.91 15.10
N LEU A 243 1.68 -23.89 14.59
CA LEU A 243 2.26 -25.20 14.27
C LEU A 243 3.19 -25.00 13.08
N ARG A 244 4.37 -24.44 13.35
CA ARG A 244 5.28 -23.97 12.32
C ARG A 244 6.34 -25.03 11.99
N PRO A 245 6.76 -25.11 10.72
CA PRO A 245 8.00 -25.79 10.35
C PRO A 245 9.18 -25.23 11.15
N SER A 246 10.28 -25.99 11.24
CA SER A 246 11.53 -25.49 11.85
C SER A 246 11.90 -24.09 11.30
N GLU A 247 12.60 -23.27 12.09
CA GLU A 247 13.08 -21.94 11.64
C GLU A 247 13.80 -22.02 10.29
N GLN A 248 14.63 -23.05 10.11
CA GLN A 248 15.38 -23.29 8.87
C GLN A 248 14.44 -23.61 7.70
N THR A 249 13.39 -24.39 7.93
CA THR A 249 12.39 -24.68 6.89
C THR A 249 11.61 -23.43 6.49
N GLN A 250 11.22 -22.59 7.48
CA GLN A 250 10.57 -21.30 7.20
C GLN A 250 11.48 -20.38 6.39
N LEU A 251 12.75 -20.26 6.79
CA LEU A 251 13.73 -19.44 6.10
C LEU A 251 13.93 -19.90 4.65
N ARG A 252 14.20 -21.20 4.43
CA ARG A 252 14.37 -21.76 3.08
C ARG A 252 13.15 -21.52 2.20
N ARG A 253 11.95 -21.79 2.71
CA ARG A 253 10.70 -21.55 1.98
C ARG A 253 10.47 -20.08 1.67
N ALA A 254 10.70 -19.18 2.63
CA ALA A 254 10.56 -17.74 2.41
C ALA A 254 11.54 -17.21 1.35
N ILE A 255 12.77 -17.74 1.29
CA ILE A 255 13.74 -17.45 0.21
C ILE A 255 13.22 -17.98 -1.11
N THR A 256 12.79 -19.24 -1.17
CA THR A 256 12.25 -19.85 -2.39
C THR A 256 11.06 -19.06 -2.95
N ILE A 257 10.10 -18.68 -2.10
CA ILE A 257 8.95 -17.86 -2.52
C ILE A 257 9.43 -16.52 -3.06
N ALA A 258 10.36 -15.86 -2.36
CA ALA A 258 10.85 -14.54 -2.73
C ALA A 258 11.57 -14.55 -4.10
N GLN A 259 12.48 -15.50 -4.31
CA GLN A 259 13.19 -15.66 -5.59
C GLN A 259 12.22 -16.05 -6.70
N ALA A 260 11.33 -17.01 -6.44
CA ALA A 260 10.36 -17.45 -7.44
C ALA A 260 9.42 -16.31 -7.84
N CYS A 261 8.96 -15.47 -6.92
CA CYS A 261 7.94 -14.46 -7.19
C CYS A 261 8.51 -13.10 -7.64
N PHE A 262 9.65 -12.67 -7.13
CA PHE A 262 10.16 -11.31 -7.34
C PHE A 262 11.62 -11.25 -7.86
N GLY A 263 12.27 -12.41 -8.03
CA GLY A 263 13.65 -12.55 -8.47
C GLY A 263 14.68 -12.12 -7.42
N ASP A 264 15.96 -12.33 -7.72
CA ASP A 264 17.04 -12.22 -6.73
C ASP A 264 17.20 -10.82 -6.12
N LYS A 265 17.03 -9.76 -6.94
CA LYS A 265 17.15 -8.35 -6.48
C LYS A 265 16.20 -8.03 -5.32
N LEU A 266 15.00 -8.61 -5.30
CA LEU A 266 13.99 -8.39 -4.26
C LEU A 266 13.83 -9.59 -3.33
N ALA A 267 14.65 -10.63 -3.49
CA ALA A 267 14.54 -11.84 -2.69
C ALA A 267 14.72 -11.55 -1.20
N LEU A 268 15.84 -10.92 -0.81
CA LEU A 268 16.11 -10.56 0.59
C LEU A 268 14.99 -9.72 1.23
N PRO A 269 14.59 -8.56 0.68
CA PRO A 269 13.56 -7.75 1.32
C PRO A 269 12.22 -8.48 1.39
N PHE A 270 11.85 -9.25 0.37
CA PHE A 270 10.59 -10.00 0.39
C PHE A 270 10.62 -11.17 1.38
N THR A 271 11.76 -11.86 1.51
CA THR A 271 11.98 -12.88 2.56
C THR A 271 11.78 -12.28 3.95
N LEU A 272 12.39 -11.13 4.24
CA LEU A 272 12.23 -10.45 5.53
C LEU A 272 10.77 -10.05 5.81
N LEU A 273 10.07 -9.54 4.78
CA LEU A 273 8.65 -9.19 4.88
C LEU A 273 7.77 -10.41 5.15
N LEU A 274 8.01 -11.55 4.49
CA LEU A 274 7.28 -12.80 4.74
C LEU A 274 7.55 -13.32 6.15
N LEU A 275 8.81 -13.35 6.59
CA LEU A 275 9.16 -13.78 7.93
C LEU A 275 8.54 -12.87 8.99
N SER A 276 8.36 -11.57 8.71
CA SER A 276 7.70 -10.63 9.63
C SER A 276 6.22 -10.96 9.92
N PHE A 277 5.62 -11.87 9.15
CA PHE A 277 4.28 -12.38 9.44
C PHE A 277 4.23 -13.43 10.55
N SER A 278 5.39 -13.73 11.12
CA SER A 278 5.52 -14.48 12.35
C SER A 278 5.93 -13.54 13.48
N PRO A 279 5.48 -13.75 14.73
CA PRO A 279 5.90 -12.91 15.84
C PRO A 279 7.43 -12.89 15.96
N ALA A 280 8.03 -11.72 16.23
CA ALA A 280 9.48 -11.54 16.20
C ALA A 280 10.24 -12.40 17.23
N ALA A 281 9.57 -12.81 18.32
CA ALA A 281 10.12 -13.69 19.36
C ALA A 281 10.45 -15.12 18.87
N TYR A 282 10.21 -15.43 17.59
CA TYR A 282 10.37 -16.75 17.01
C TYR A 282 11.63 -16.98 16.20
N PHE A 283 12.47 -15.95 16.03
CA PHE A 283 13.66 -16.10 15.22
C PHE A 283 14.89 -15.92 16.10
N SER A 284 15.68 -16.98 16.18
CA SER A 284 16.98 -16.98 16.81
C SER A 284 17.94 -15.99 16.11
N PRO A 285 18.91 -15.41 16.83
CA PRO A 285 19.98 -14.61 16.20
C PRO A 285 20.70 -15.33 15.04
N GLY A 286 20.78 -16.67 15.11
CA GLY A 286 21.36 -17.51 14.06
C GLY A 286 20.62 -17.43 12.71
N LEU A 287 19.33 -17.10 12.70
CA LEU A 287 18.59 -16.87 11.45
C LEU A 287 19.10 -15.63 10.70
N PHE A 288 19.37 -14.54 11.42
CA PHE A 288 19.89 -13.31 10.80
C PHE A 288 21.32 -13.48 10.29
N GLN A 289 22.14 -14.26 11.00
CA GLN A 289 23.48 -14.66 10.52
C GLN A 289 23.38 -15.52 9.26
N SER A 290 22.43 -16.46 9.21
CA SER A 290 22.19 -17.29 8.02
C SER A 290 21.76 -16.45 6.82
N LEU A 291 20.84 -15.49 7.02
CA LEU A 291 20.45 -14.52 5.99
C LEU A 291 21.64 -13.68 5.52
N ALA A 292 22.44 -13.14 6.45
CA ALA A 292 23.62 -12.37 6.09
C ALA A 292 24.58 -13.22 5.24
N SER A 293 24.89 -14.46 5.66
CA SER A 293 25.77 -15.36 4.91
C SER A 293 25.27 -15.65 3.48
N LEU A 294 23.98 -15.96 3.34
CA LEU A 294 23.38 -16.29 2.04
C LEU A 294 23.37 -15.10 1.07
N PHE A 295 23.10 -13.89 1.57
CA PHE A 295 22.94 -12.71 0.72
C PHE A 295 24.20 -11.84 0.59
N SER A 296 25.24 -12.06 1.40
CA SER A 296 26.51 -11.32 1.29
C SER A 296 27.33 -11.71 0.05
N GLY A 297 27.05 -12.86 -0.57
CA GLY A 297 27.72 -13.31 -1.81
C GLY A 297 26.99 -12.97 -3.11
N MET A 298 25.89 -12.21 -3.06
CA MET A 298 25.02 -11.93 -4.21
C MET A 298 25.03 -10.46 -4.68
N PHE A 299 25.92 -9.62 -4.13
CA PHE A 299 26.08 -8.22 -4.50
C PHE A 299 27.50 -7.93 -5.00
#